data_AF-A0AA39NNG3-F1
#
_entry.id   AF-A0AA39NNG3-F1
#
_cell.length_a   1.000
_cell.length_b   1.000
_cell.length_c   1.000
_cell.angle_alpha   90.00
_cell.angle_beta   90.00
_cell.angle_gamma   90.00
#
_symmetry.space_group_name_H-M   'P 1'
#
loop_
_entity.id
_entity.type
_entity.pdbx_description
1 polymer ?
#
loop_
_entity_poly.entity_id
_entity_poly.type
_entity_poly.pdbx_seq_one_letter_code
_entity_poly.pdbx_strand_id
1 'polypeptide(L)'
;MSYGGKEHSKHIEDKAVSVLTMPYVEAQTLARRRPSVLTRVTAIAMLFILFFFVEHALMAPRNAMYAASRFFGAKEQDHSYYPYDWPIPRDLVVDHCAEFQEGEFWNGKQSATVSFDLPLNSDKLFLLARGSYTSGWVNIDQSEDVSIDTARVEVTVGYQDDELELAKVCKVSRPGNENGIGFFTPRHAHRNRISLRFDVQILLPKAPLTIQDFRTDLPLFSQQIGALETVFFESITLHGAMMPIYVESVSTAVGKVKNANSPIEGNFNTSTSLDLATANSAINVIVGLFNAGGEESTSVSMETANGPISAGISLISTAPSSTGGKFDVKANTARGKIELGFIDASVDSALDLTAHTAMGPVDVTMHPTYEGEFKLATVLGRAEPEDPKGEDRKRSVSFERAGVSIVSGRVWWDSESKGKGTVDLKTSLSGVKLAL
;
A
#
# COMPACT_ATOMS: atom_id res chain seq x y z
N MET A 1 -5.71 81.35 -16.94
CA MET A 1 -6.56 82.15 -16.03
C MET A 1 -7.99 81.67 -16.23
N SER A 2 -8.84 81.36 -15.25
CA SER A 2 -8.77 81.37 -13.80
C SER A 2 -10.19 80.93 -13.37
N TYR A 3 -10.30 79.88 -12.54
CA TYR A 3 -11.43 79.59 -11.61
C TYR A 3 -12.77 79.18 -12.26
N GLY A 4 -13.59 78.29 -11.69
CA GLY A 4 -13.62 77.73 -10.35
C GLY A 4 -15.04 77.85 -9.76
N GLY A 5 -15.50 76.85 -9.01
CA GLY A 5 -16.63 76.93 -8.08
C GLY A 5 -17.91 76.20 -8.53
N LYS A 6 -18.36 75.15 -7.82
CA LYS A 6 -19.15 75.18 -6.55
C LYS A 6 -20.61 75.56 -6.83
N GLU A 7 -21.66 75.02 -6.21
CA GLU A 7 -21.93 73.96 -5.23
C GLU A 7 -23.48 73.98 -5.08
N HIS A 8 -24.08 72.95 -4.47
CA HIS A 8 -25.41 72.96 -3.82
C HIS A 8 -26.67 73.00 -4.71
N SER A 9 -27.83 72.43 -4.36
CA SER A 9 -28.31 71.57 -3.25
C SER A 9 -29.82 71.37 -3.47
N LYS A 10 -30.41 70.28 -2.91
CA LYS A 10 -31.83 70.14 -2.49
C LYS A 10 -32.91 70.05 -3.60
N HIS A 11 -34.05 69.39 -3.47
CA HIS A 11 -34.66 68.42 -2.53
C HIS A 11 -36.06 68.10 -3.14
N ILE A 12 -36.62 66.94 -2.78
CA ILE A 12 -38.07 66.64 -2.62
C ILE A 12 -38.85 66.09 -3.84
N GLU A 13 -39.42 64.92 -3.55
CA GLU A 13 -40.56 64.16 -4.12
C GLU A 13 -41.72 65.09 -4.55
N ASP A 14 -42.66 64.76 -5.43
CA ASP A 14 -43.50 63.57 -5.45
C ASP A 14 -44.47 63.65 -6.67
N LYS A 15 -44.94 62.49 -7.13
CA LYS A 15 -46.24 62.26 -7.84
C LYS A 15 -46.56 62.85 -9.23
N ALA A 16 -46.78 61.87 -10.11
CA ALA A 16 -48.02 61.61 -10.87
C ALA A 16 -48.04 61.88 -12.39
N VAL A 17 -48.20 60.75 -13.11
CA VAL A 17 -49.06 60.53 -14.29
C VAL A 17 -48.71 61.29 -15.58
N SER A 18 -48.10 60.60 -16.54
CA SER A 18 -48.52 60.57 -17.96
C SER A 18 -47.71 59.49 -18.70
N VAL A 19 -48.38 58.53 -19.34
CA VAL A 19 -48.60 58.45 -20.81
C VAL A 19 -47.56 57.56 -21.52
N LEU A 20 -48.09 56.44 -22.04
CA LEU A 20 -47.70 55.69 -23.25
C LEU A 20 -46.40 56.10 -23.93
N THR A 21 -45.44 55.18 -23.99
CA THR A 21 -44.78 54.75 -25.25
C THR A 21 -43.94 53.49 -24.97
N MET A 22 -44.24 52.40 -25.67
CA MET A 22 -43.39 51.20 -25.71
C MET A 22 -42.11 51.52 -26.51
N PRO A 23 -40.90 51.30 -25.95
CA PRO A 23 -39.70 51.25 -26.76
C PRO A 23 -39.54 49.83 -27.31
N TYR A 24 -39.46 49.78 -28.62
CA TYR A 24 -38.84 48.77 -29.46
C TYR A 24 -37.66 48.07 -28.74
N VAL A 25 -37.87 46.81 -28.31
CA VAL A 25 -36.82 45.96 -27.77
C VAL A 25 -36.08 45.33 -28.95
N GLU A 26 -34.89 45.84 -29.19
CA GLU A 26 -33.89 45.27 -30.08
C GLU A 26 -33.47 43.89 -29.53
N ALA A 27 -33.96 42.83 -30.17
CA ALA A 27 -33.56 41.47 -29.86
C ALA A 27 -32.10 41.25 -30.27
N GLN A 28 -31.16 41.49 -29.34
CA GLN A 28 -29.79 41.02 -29.50
C GLN A 28 -29.77 39.49 -29.44
N THR A 29 -29.77 38.86 -30.61
CA THR A 29 -29.43 37.45 -30.77
C THR A 29 -28.00 37.23 -30.30
N LEU A 30 -27.82 36.78 -29.05
CA LEU A 30 -26.58 36.22 -28.54
C LEU A 30 -26.22 35.00 -29.40
N ALA A 31 -25.37 35.22 -30.40
CA ALA A 31 -24.76 34.18 -31.19
C ALA A 31 -24.00 33.24 -30.25
N ARG A 32 -24.61 32.10 -29.95
CA ARG A 32 -24.07 31.04 -29.10
C ARG A 32 -22.86 30.46 -29.81
N ARG A 33 -21.68 31.07 -29.61
CA ARG A 33 -20.39 30.56 -30.10
C ARG A 33 -20.28 29.13 -29.62
N ARG A 34 -20.34 28.18 -30.57
CA ARG A 34 -20.10 26.77 -30.28
C ARG A 34 -18.72 26.70 -29.62
N PRO A 35 -18.61 26.17 -28.39
CA PRO A 35 -17.32 26.04 -27.74
C PRO A 35 -16.41 25.24 -28.66
N SER A 36 -15.19 25.74 -28.86
CA SER A 36 -14.22 25.07 -29.72
C SER A 36 -13.96 23.67 -29.15
N VAL A 37 -13.56 22.75 -30.03
CA VAL A 37 -13.22 21.37 -29.64
C VAL A 37 -12.22 21.37 -28.47
N LEU A 38 -11.30 22.34 -28.45
CA LEU A 38 -10.33 22.55 -27.37
C LEU A 38 -10.99 22.79 -26.00
N THR A 39 -12.06 23.61 -25.93
CA THR A 39 -12.77 23.88 -24.68
C THR A 39 -13.51 22.65 -24.14
N ARG A 40 -13.96 21.76 -25.04
CA ARG A 40 -14.61 20.49 -24.64
C ARG A 40 -13.58 19.49 -24.11
N VAL A 41 -12.43 19.41 -24.76
CA VAL A 41 -11.33 18.52 -24.32
C VAL A 41 -10.78 18.98 -22.97
N THR A 42 -10.58 20.28 -22.75
CA THR A 42 -10.11 20.79 -21.44
C THR A 42 -11.14 20.58 -20.34
N ALA A 43 -12.44 20.75 -20.62
CA ALA A 43 -13.49 20.48 -19.63
C ALA A 43 -13.57 18.99 -19.25
N ILE A 44 -13.41 18.07 -20.21
CA ILE A 44 -13.39 16.62 -19.95
C ILE A 44 -12.13 16.23 -19.18
N ALA A 45 -10.96 16.76 -19.55
CA ALA A 45 -9.71 16.53 -18.81
C ALA A 45 -9.81 17.03 -17.36
N MET A 46 -10.39 18.23 -17.14
CA MET A 46 -10.62 18.79 -15.81
C MET A 46 -11.60 17.94 -14.99
N LEU A 47 -12.66 17.39 -15.60
CA LEU A 47 -13.59 16.47 -14.94
C LEU A 47 -12.93 15.14 -14.56
N PHE A 48 -12.08 14.59 -15.44
CA PHE A 48 -11.30 13.37 -15.14
C PHE A 48 -10.29 13.60 -14.01
N ILE A 49 -9.58 14.72 -14.04
CA ILE A 49 -8.67 15.13 -12.97
C ILE A 49 -9.46 15.26 -11.67
N LEU A 50 -10.59 15.97 -11.67
CA LEU A 50 -11.44 16.16 -10.50
C LEU A 50 -11.96 14.81 -9.96
N PHE A 51 -12.41 13.90 -10.83
CA PHE A 51 -12.90 12.58 -10.43
C PHE A 51 -11.80 11.74 -9.76
N PHE A 52 -10.61 11.69 -10.36
CA PHE A 52 -9.45 11.01 -9.75
C PHE A 52 -9.03 11.64 -8.43
N PHE A 53 -9.01 12.98 -8.35
CA PHE A 53 -8.73 13.70 -7.11
C PHE A 53 -9.80 13.44 -6.05
N VAL A 54 -11.07 13.34 -6.40
CA VAL A 54 -12.16 13.05 -5.45
C VAL A 54 -12.07 11.61 -4.94
N GLU A 55 -11.85 10.62 -5.81
CA GLU A 55 -11.65 9.23 -5.37
C GLU A 55 -10.42 9.11 -4.44
N HIS A 56 -9.29 9.68 -4.84
CA HIS A 56 -8.06 9.62 -4.05
C HIS A 56 -8.15 10.46 -2.78
N ALA A 57 -8.81 11.63 -2.80
CA ALA A 57 -9.04 12.46 -1.62
C ALA A 57 -10.08 11.86 -0.65
N LEU A 58 -10.94 10.94 -1.10
CA LEU A 58 -11.82 10.18 -0.21
C LEU A 58 -11.11 8.97 0.40
N MET A 59 -10.11 8.38 -0.28
CA MET A 59 -9.35 7.23 0.22
C MET A 59 -8.08 7.59 1.03
N ALA A 60 -7.37 8.67 0.68
CA ALA A 60 -6.08 9.02 1.28
C ALA A 60 -6.13 9.60 2.71
N PRO A 61 -7.05 10.51 3.09
CA PRO A 61 -7.04 11.09 4.43
C PRO A 61 -7.73 10.20 5.46
N ARG A 62 -8.61 9.26 5.06
CA ARG A 62 -9.25 8.38 6.03
C ARG A 62 -8.28 7.38 6.64
N ASN A 63 -7.27 6.88 5.93
CA ASN A 63 -6.33 5.91 6.52
C ASN A 63 -5.12 6.60 7.18
N ALA A 64 -4.56 7.64 6.57
CA ALA A 64 -3.41 8.35 7.15
C ALA A 64 -3.82 9.21 8.37
N MET A 65 -4.96 9.90 8.31
CA MET A 65 -5.44 10.73 9.43
C MET A 65 -6.10 9.88 10.53
N TYR A 66 -6.65 8.68 10.25
CA TYR A 66 -7.05 7.75 11.32
C TYR A 66 -5.85 7.07 11.99
N ALA A 67 -4.82 6.68 11.24
CA ALA A 67 -3.59 6.16 11.82
C ALA A 67 -2.91 7.24 12.69
N ALA A 68 -2.82 8.47 12.19
CA ALA A 68 -2.28 9.60 12.94
C ALA A 68 -3.19 10.04 14.11
N SER A 69 -4.51 10.14 13.96
CA SER A 69 -5.39 10.62 15.05
C SER A 69 -5.61 9.59 16.16
N ARG A 70 -5.49 8.29 15.89
CA ARG A 70 -5.46 7.27 16.95
C ARG A 70 -4.13 7.26 17.70
N PHE A 71 -3.04 7.65 17.03
CA PHE A 71 -1.72 7.86 17.65
C PHE A 71 -1.63 9.18 18.44
N PHE A 72 -2.14 10.28 17.88
CA PHE A 72 -2.09 11.63 18.42
C PHE A 72 -3.41 12.06 19.04
N GLY A 73 -4.15 11.15 19.68
CA GLY A 73 -5.38 11.46 20.41
C GLY A 73 -5.11 12.37 21.61
N ALA A 74 -4.82 13.64 21.31
CA ALA A 74 -4.52 14.71 22.25
C ALA A 74 -5.85 15.18 22.85
N LYS A 75 -6.27 14.50 23.92
CA LYS A 75 -7.08 15.18 24.93
C LYS A 75 -6.11 15.96 25.79
N GLU A 76 -6.32 17.27 25.84
CA GLU A 76 -5.68 18.18 26.78
C GLU A 76 -5.91 17.63 28.19
N GLN A 77 -4.84 17.11 28.80
CA GLN A 77 -4.86 16.47 30.12
C GLN A 77 -4.04 17.30 31.10
N ASP A 78 -4.66 17.53 32.25
CA ASP A 78 -4.15 18.29 33.39
C ASP A 78 -2.77 17.78 33.85
N HIS A 79 -1.85 18.67 34.23
CA HIS A 79 -0.42 18.37 34.43
C HIS A 79 -0.09 17.76 35.82
N SER A 80 -1.02 17.06 36.46
CA SER A 80 -0.78 16.45 37.77
C SER A 80 -0.07 15.11 37.63
N TYR A 81 1.20 15.02 38.06
CA TYR A 81 1.96 13.81 38.47
C TYR A 81 1.22 12.46 38.24
N TYR A 82 1.04 12.06 36.97
CA TYR A 82 0.25 10.85 36.68
C TYR A 82 1.15 9.62 36.83
N PRO A 83 0.67 8.54 37.48
CA PRO A 83 1.31 7.25 37.37
C PRO A 83 1.42 6.89 35.89
N TYR A 84 2.58 6.37 35.48
CA TYR A 84 2.83 5.93 34.11
C TYR A 84 1.71 4.98 33.67
N ASP A 85 0.77 5.48 32.84
CA ASP A 85 -0.28 4.64 32.28
C ASP A 85 0.23 4.03 30.98
N TRP A 86 0.33 2.70 30.96
CA TRP A 86 0.70 1.95 29.77
C TRP A 86 -0.57 1.72 28.95
N PRO A 87 -0.61 2.15 27.68
CA PRO A 87 -1.81 2.08 26.86
C PRO A 87 -2.09 0.67 26.35
N ILE A 88 -2.36 -0.27 27.26
CA ILE A 88 -2.72 -1.66 26.98
C ILE A 88 -4.16 -1.69 26.46
N PRO A 89 -4.41 -2.18 25.23
CA PRO A 89 -5.75 -2.34 24.70
C PRO A 89 -6.63 -3.21 25.61
N ARG A 90 -7.90 -2.81 25.80
CA ARG A 90 -8.84 -3.48 26.72
C ARG A 90 -9.23 -4.90 26.29
N ASP A 91 -9.02 -5.23 25.03
CA ASP A 91 -9.26 -6.54 24.44
C ASP A 91 -8.13 -7.55 24.71
N LEU A 92 -7.01 -7.12 25.31
CA LEU A 92 -5.90 -7.99 25.68
C LEU A 92 -6.03 -8.49 27.11
N VAL A 93 -5.81 -9.78 27.29
CA VAL A 93 -5.54 -10.39 28.60
C VAL A 93 -4.03 -10.50 28.75
N VAL A 94 -3.48 -9.80 29.73
CA VAL A 94 -2.06 -9.90 30.08
C VAL A 94 -1.86 -11.16 30.92
N ASP A 95 -1.04 -12.08 30.43
CA ASP A 95 -0.67 -13.30 31.16
C ASP A 95 0.41 -12.96 32.20
N HIS A 96 1.60 -12.61 31.73
CA HIS A 96 2.69 -12.11 32.55
C HIS A 96 3.57 -11.13 31.76
N CYS A 97 4.25 -10.26 32.49
CA CYS A 97 5.22 -9.32 31.92
C CYS A 97 6.64 -9.78 32.25
N ALA A 98 7.58 -9.34 31.41
CA ALA A 98 9.00 -9.62 31.54
C ALA A 98 9.54 -9.18 32.90
N GLU A 99 10.25 -10.10 33.54
CA GLU A 99 11.25 -9.77 34.56
C GLU A 99 12.59 -9.74 33.83
N PHE A 100 13.03 -8.53 33.47
CA PHE A 100 14.22 -8.33 32.67
C PHE A 100 15.48 -8.80 33.41
N GLN A 101 16.31 -9.58 32.71
CA GLN A 101 17.65 -9.92 33.18
C GLN A 101 18.62 -8.85 32.68
N GLU A 102 19.29 -8.15 33.60
CA GLU A 102 20.31 -7.17 33.23
C GLU A 102 21.42 -7.87 32.43
N GLY A 103 21.61 -7.39 31.21
CA GLY A 103 22.57 -7.92 30.26
C GLY A 103 23.84 -7.10 30.19
N GLU A 104 24.71 -7.47 29.25
CA GLU A 104 25.97 -6.77 29.02
C GLU A 104 25.75 -5.39 28.39
N PHE A 105 26.76 -4.55 28.52
CA PHE A 105 26.76 -3.20 27.94
C PHE A 105 26.87 -3.29 26.42
N TRP A 106 25.79 -2.94 25.72
CA TRP A 106 25.68 -3.05 24.25
C TRP A 106 25.68 -1.66 23.63
N ASN A 107 26.65 -1.38 22.73
CA ASN A 107 26.75 -0.10 22.00
C ASN A 107 26.72 1.17 22.87
N GLY A 108 27.38 1.16 24.03
CA GLY A 108 27.38 2.35 24.89
C GLY A 108 26.16 2.46 25.81
N LYS A 109 25.31 1.43 25.89
CA LYS A 109 24.08 1.41 26.68
C LYS A 109 23.96 0.15 27.52
N GLN A 110 23.21 0.24 28.61
CA GLN A 110 22.77 -0.95 29.33
C GLN A 110 21.76 -1.71 28.46
N SER A 111 21.78 -3.03 28.56
CA SER A 111 20.81 -3.88 27.89
C SER A 111 20.14 -4.79 28.90
N ALA A 112 18.91 -5.21 28.63
CA ALA A 112 18.28 -6.25 29.39
C ALA A 112 17.50 -7.19 28.46
N THR A 113 17.50 -8.48 28.79
CA THR A 113 16.95 -9.52 27.92
C THR A 113 15.81 -10.28 28.59
N VAL A 114 14.91 -10.79 27.76
CA VAL A 114 13.83 -11.70 28.17
C VAL A 114 13.46 -12.60 26.99
N SER A 115 13.01 -13.81 27.28
CA SER A 115 12.49 -14.74 26.29
C SER A 115 11.06 -15.18 26.60
N PHE A 116 10.28 -15.43 25.57
CA PHE A 116 8.93 -15.96 25.65
C PHE A 116 8.76 -17.10 24.66
N ASP A 117 8.02 -18.13 25.05
CA ASP A 117 7.57 -19.16 24.11
C ASP A 117 6.08 -18.95 23.78
N LEU A 118 5.79 -18.85 22.49
CA LEU A 118 4.44 -18.77 21.94
C LEU A 118 4.06 -20.11 21.31
N PRO A 119 2.86 -20.65 21.57
CA PRO A 119 2.47 -21.96 21.04
C PRO A 119 2.08 -21.82 19.56
N LEU A 120 2.71 -22.62 18.68
CA LEU A 120 2.50 -22.54 17.22
C LEU A 120 1.11 -23.05 16.78
N ASN A 121 0.42 -23.81 17.63
CA ASN A 121 -0.97 -24.23 17.43
C ASN A 121 -1.99 -23.12 17.80
N SER A 122 -1.55 -21.87 17.96
CA SER A 122 -2.43 -20.72 18.15
C SER A 122 -3.24 -20.46 16.88
N ASP A 123 -4.50 -20.07 17.04
CA ASP A 123 -5.35 -19.63 15.92
C ASP A 123 -4.77 -18.35 15.29
N LYS A 124 -4.07 -17.55 16.11
CA LYS A 124 -3.35 -16.35 15.70
C LYS A 124 -2.14 -16.09 16.59
N LEU A 125 -1.01 -15.82 15.96
CA LEU A 125 0.18 -15.26 16.59
C LEU A 125 0.27 -13.77 16.29
N PHE A 126 0.56 -12.94 17.29
CA PHE A 126 0.67 -11.50 17.05
C PHE A 126 1.74 -10.76 17.86
N LEU A 127 2.23 -9.66 17.29
CA LEU A 127 3.05 -8.66 17.98
C LEU A 127 2.40 -7.30 17.87
N LEU A 128 2.37 -6.54 18.96
CA LEU A 128 1.86 -5.17 18.95
C LEU A 128 2.70 -4.24 19.80
N ALA A 129 2.87 -3.01 19.33
CA ALA A 129 3.57 -1.96 20.05
C ALA A 129 2.64 -0.78 20.32
N ARG A 130 2.65 -0.28 21.57
CA ARG A 130 1.87 0.89 22.00
C ARG A 130 2.70 1.81 22.89
N GLY A 131 2.54 3.11 22.68
CA GLY A 131 3.27 4.14 23.42
C GLY A 131 4.22 4.91 22.51
N SER A 132 4.82 5.96 23.06
CA SER A 132 5.63 6.91 22.28
C SER A 132 7.09 6.49 22.14
N TYR A 133 7.54 5.51 22.93
CA TYR A 133 8.93 5.06 22.99
C TYR A 133 9.12 3.62 22.54
N THR A 134 8.08 2.99 21.98
CA THR A 134 8.19 1.64 21.39
C THR A 134 8.75 1.75 19.97
N SER A 135 10.07 1.71 19.84
CA SER A 135 10.77 1.71 18.54
C SER A 135 11.90 0.69 18.53
N GLY A 136 12.21 0.12 17.38
CA GLY A 136 13.13 -0.99 17.35
C GLY A 136 13.28 -1.67 16.00
N TRP A 137 13.71 -2.91 16.05
CA TRP A 137 13.65 -3.83 14.91
C TRP A 137 13.10 -5.18 15.36
N VAL A 138 12.46 -5.88 14.44
CA VAL A 138 11.98 -7.25 14.60
C VAL A 138 12.54 -8.08 13.48
N ASN A 139 13.24 -9.14 13.83
CA ASN A 139 13.77 -10.15 12.91
C ASN A 139 12.97 -11.44 13.11
N ILE A 140 12.56 -12.08 12.01
CA ILE A 140 11.82 -13.34 12.01
C ILE A 140 12.61 -14.34 11.19
N ASP A 141 13.12 -15.38 11.84
CA ASP A 141 14.02 -16.37 11.25
C ASP A 141 13.67 -17.79 11.72
N GLN A 142 14.29 -18.80 11.10
CA GLN A 142 14.20 -20.19 11.54
C GLN A 142 15.47 -20.62 12.30
N SER A 143 15.32 -21.45 13.33
CA SER A 143 16.41 -22.02 14.11
C SER A 143 16.20 -23.51 14.40
N GLU A 144 17.31 -24.24 14.54
CA GLU A 144 17.33 -25.65 14.96
C GLU A 144 17.22 -25.79 16.49
N ASP A 145 17.47 -24.71 17.24
CA ASP A 145 17.52 -24.69 18.71
C ASP A 145 16.15 -24.42 19.37
N VAL A 146 15.07 -24.42 18.57
CA VAL A 146 13.70 -24.13 19.01
C VAL A 146 12.84 -25.39 18.90
N SER A 147 11.95 -25.57 19.88
CA SER A 147 11.00 -26.69 19.88
C SER A 147 10.06 -26.64 18.68
N ILE A 148 9.65 -27.80 18.18
CA ILE A 148 8.79 -27.92 16.99
C ILE A 148 7.40 -27.31 17.17
N ASP A 149 6.94 -27.14 18.41
CA ASP A 149 5.60 -26.69 18.78
C ASP A 149 5.56 -25.25 19.30
N THR A 150 6.71 -24.58 19.40
CA THR A 150 6.79 -23.20 19.90
C THR A 150 7.56 -22.28 18.96
N ALA A 151 7.14 -21.02 18.92
CA ALA A 151 7.96 -19.93 18.44
C ALA A 151 8.62 -19.27 19.64
N ARG A 152 9.95 -19.20 19.65
CA ARG A 152 10.69 -18.48 20.68
C ARG A 152 10.80 -17.01 20.29
N VAL A 153 10.46 -16.13 21.20
CA VAL A 153 10.60 -14.68 21.04
C VAL A 153 11.62 -14.18 22.04
N GLU A 154 12.76 -13.72 21.55
CA GLU A 154 13.82 -13.12 22.36
C GLU A 154 13.76 -11.61 22.20
N VAL A 155 13.74 -10.89 23.32
CA VAL A 155 13.64 -9.43 23.33
C VAL A 155 14.82 -8.89 24.11
N THR A 156 15.61 -8.06 23.46
CA THR A 156 16.67 -7.26 24.07
C THR A 156 16.25 -5.79 24.07
N VAL A 157 16.25 -5.16 25.24
CA VAL A 157 15.92 -3.74 25.39
C VAL A 157 17.19 -2.99 25.72
N GLY A 158 17.61 -2.08 24.84
CA GLY A 158 18.69 -1.13 25.11
C GLY A 158 18.13 0.14 25.74
N TYR A 159 18.72 0.59 26.85
CA TYR A 159 18.24 1.73 27.64
C TYR A 159 19.38 2.55 28.27
N GLN A 160 19.04 3.73 28.80
CA GLN A 160 19.94 4.55 29.64
C GLN A 160 19.37 4.68 31.06
N ASP A 161 20.23 4.63 32.07
CA ASP A 161 19.88 4.83 33.48
C ASP A 161 18.64 4.02 33.94
N ASP A 162 17.63 4.67 34.51
CA ASP A 162 16.39 4.09 35.06
C ASP A 162 15.25 3.98 34.02
N GLU A 163 15.54 4.13 32.72
CA GLU A 163 14.51 4.16 31.68
C GLU A 163 13.82 2.81 31.45
N LEU A 164 14.47 1.70 31.83
CA LEU A 164 13.92 0.35 31.65
C LEU A 164 12.55 0.19 32.33
N GLU A 165 12.34 0.86 33.47
CA GLU A 165 11.07 0.83 34.21
C GLU A 165 9.88 1.38 33.40
N LEU A 166 10.15 2.18 32.35
CA LEU A 166 9.12 2.71 31.47
C LEU A 166 8.68 1.70 30.40
N ALA A 167 9.45 0.64 30.18
CA ALA A 167 9.16 -0.39 29.20
C ALA A 167 8.46 -1.59 29.86
N LYS A 168 7.34 -2.02 29.26
CA LYS A 168 6.73 -3.31 29.58
C LYS A 168 6.67 -4.17 28.34
N VAL A 169 7.20 -5.38 28.44
CA VAL A 169 7.07 -6.42 27.42
C VAL A 169 6.30 -7.55 28.06
N CYS A 170 5.15 -7.91 27.51
CA CYS A 170 4.28 -8.89 28.15
C CYS A 170 3.79 -9.94 27.16
N LYS A 171 3.67 -11.17 27.65
CA LYS A 171 2.88 -12.20 26.99
C LYS A 171 1.41 -11.85 27.16
N VAL A 172 0.72 -11.75 26.04
CA VAL A 172 -0.69 -11.34 25.98
C VAL A 172 -1.48 -12.32 25.16
N SER A 173 -2.78 -12.40 25.44
CA SER A 173 -3.72 -13.22 24.69
C SER A 173 -5.01 -12.46 24.39
N ARG A 174 -5.79 -12.98 23.44
CA ARG A 174 -7.17 -12.57 23.17
C ARG A 174 -8.09 -13.80 23.20
N PRO A 175 -9.42 -13.63 23.35
CA PRO A 175 -10.35 -14.73 23.20
C PRO A 175 -10.16 -15.45 21.85
N GLY A 176 -10.29 -16.79 21.84
CA GLY A 176 -10.13 -17.59 20.62
C GLY A 176 -8.69 -18.04 20.34
N ASN A 177 -7.95 -18.48 21.38
CA ASN A 177 -6.62 -19.07 21.23
C ASN A 177 -5.61 -18.18 20.46
N GLU A 178 -5.70 -16.86 20.65
CA GLU A 178 -4.76 -15.91 20.06
C GLU A 178 -3.69 -15.57 21.09
N ASN A 179 -2.41 -15.75 20.73
CA ASN A 179 -1.28 -15.52 21.62
C ASN A 179 -0.31 -14.53 20.98
N GLY A 180 0.31 -13.69 21.80
CA GLY A 180 1.22 -12.68 21.27
C GLY A 180 2.09 -12.00 22.31
N ILE A 181 2.92 -11.09 21.82
CA ILE A 181 3.79 -10.24 22.64
C ILE A 181 3.39 -8.79 22.45
N GLY A 182 3.18 -8.10 23.57
CA GLY A 182 2.87 -6.67 23.62
C GLY A 182 4.05 -5.87 24.14
N PHE A 183 4.44 -4.83 23.40
CA PHE A 183 5.41 -3.82 23.81
C PHE A 183 4.67 -2.55 24.23
N PHE A 184 4.85 -2.10 25.46
CA PHE A 184 4.12 -0.98 26.01
C PHE A 184 5.08 0.05 26.63
N THR A 185 4.92 1.31 26.25
CA THR A 185 5.56 2.47 26.91
C THR A 185 4.53 3.57 27.16
N PRO A 186 4.77 4.51 28.09
CA PRO A 186 3.89 5.65 28.30
C PRO A 186 3.70 6.50 27.03
N ARG A 187 2.53 7.13 26.89
CA ARG A 187 2.26 8.07 25.78
C ARG A 187 2.96 9.41 25.96
N HIS A 188 3.10 9.85 27.20
CA HIS A 188 3.69 11.11 27.56
C HIS A 188 4.65 10.85 28.70
N ALA A 189 5.94 11.04 28.47
CA ALA A 189 6.91 11.11 29.55
C ALA A 189 7.64 12.43 29.46
N HIS A 190 7.73 13.13 30.59
CA HIS A 190 8.30 14.48 30.68
C HIS A 190 9.83 14.51 30.50
N ARG A 191 10.47 13.37 30.25
CA ARG A 191 11.90 13.27 30.06
C ARG A 191 12.22 13.44 28.58
N ASN A 192 12.87 14.55 28.26
CA ASN A 192 13.29 14.90 26.90
C ASN A 192 14.36 13.97 26.29
N ARG A 193 14.69 12.85 26.94
CA ARG A 193 15.82 11.98 26.56
C ARG A 193 15.58 10.48 26.76
N ILE A 194 14.34 10.00 26.81
CA ILE A 194 14.09 8.55 26.90
C ILE A 194 14.62 7.86 25.65
N SER A 195 15.53 6.91 25.86
CA SER A 195 16.27 6.24 24.80
C SER A 195 16.12 4.72 24.86
N LEU A 196 14.86 4.27 24.83
CA LEU A 196 14.48 2.86 24.71
C LEU A 196 14.57 2.38 23.26
N ARG A 197 15.22 1.24 23.05
CA ARG A 197 15.26 0.55 21.76
C ARG A 197 15.05 -0.94 21.96
N PHE A 198 14.13 -1.50 21.18
CA PHE A 198 13.78 -2.92 21.23
C PHE A 198 14.44 -3.65 20.06
N ASP A 199 15.18 -4.71 20.37
CA ASP A 199 15.66 -5.73 19.44
C ASP A 199 14.83 -6.99 19.70
N VAL A 200 14.05 -7.41 18.71
CA VAL A 200 13.18 -8.58 18.84
C VAL A 200 13.61 -9.62 17.82
N GLN A 201 13.92 -10.82 18.28
CA GLN A 201 14.17 -11.98 17.44
C GLN A 201 13.06 -13.01 17.64
N ILE A 202 12.38 -13.37 16.56
CA ILE A 202 11.38 -14.43 16.55
C ILE A 202 12.00 -15.62 15.83
N LEU A 203 12.23 -16.69 16.57
CA LEU A 203 12.82 -17.91 16.08
C LEU A 203 11.72 -18.96 15.93
N LEU A 204 11.44 -19.33 14.68
CA LEU A 204 10.56 -20.42 14.31
C LEU A 204 11.38 -21.73 14.21
N PRO A 205 10.80 -22.90 14.46
CA PRO A 205 11.51 -24.16 14.26
C PRO A 205 11.83 -24.36 12.78
N LYS A 206 13.03 -24.89 12.50
CA LYS A 206 13.48 -25.25 11.15
C LYS A 206 12.87 -26.59 10.70
N ALA A 207 11.56 -26.62 10.52
CA ALA A 207 10.79 -27.75 10.05
C ALA A 207 9.61 -27.28 9.19
N PRO A 208 9.01 -28.14 8.34
CA PRO A 208 7.77 -27.83 7.65
C PRO A 208 6.70 -27.37 8.65
N LEU A 209 6.30 -26.11 8.54
CA LEU A 209 5.44 -25.46 9.52
C LEU A 209 4.32 -24.71 8.79
N THR A 210 3.08 -24.91 9.24
CA THR A 210 1.93 -24.12 8.81
C THR A 210 1.48 -23.25 9.96
N ILE A 211 1.47 -21.93 9.76
CA ILE A 211 0.99 -20.95 10.73
C ILE A 211 -0.35 -20.40 10.25
N GLN A 212 -1.37 -20.48 11.10
CA GLN A 212 -2.74 -20.12 10.74
C GLN A 212 -2.93 -18.62 10.45
N ASP A 213 -2.43 -17.76 11.35
CA ASP A 213 -2.50 -16.31 11.15
C ASP A 213 -1.37 -15.65 11.94
N PHE A 214 -0.49 -14.92 11.24
CA PHE A 214 0.59 -14.16 11.87
C PHE A 214 0.38 -12.67 11.64
N ARG A 215 0.38 -11.87 12.71
CA ARG A 215 0.12 -10.42 12.62
C ARG A 215 1.14 -9.57 13.38
N THR A 216 1.59 -8.49 12.75
CA THR A 216 2.33 -7.44 13.45
C THR A 216 1.57 -6.12 13.38
N ASP A 217 1.66 -5.33 14.44
CA ASP A 217 1.26 -3.93 14.48
C ASP A 217 2.35 -3.13 15.21
N LEU A 218 3.38 -2.78 14.42
CA LEU A 218 4.65 -2.26 14.93
C LEU A 218 5.04 -0.96 14.18
N PRO A 219 4.39 0.17 14.49
CA PRO A 219 4.49 1.38 13.68
C PRO A 219 5.90 1.99 13.56
N LEU A 220 6.73 1.81 14.59
CA LEU A 220 8.09 2.36 14.69
C LEU A 220 9.17 1.26 14.71
N PHE A 221 8.86 0.07 14.17
CA PHE A 221 9.83 -1.01 14.08
C PHE A 221 10.18 -1.29 12.62
N SER A 222 11.48 -1.42 12.35
CA SER A 222 11.92 -2.10 11.14
C SER A 222 11.54 -3.56 11.25
N GLN A 223 10.95 -4.14 10.21
CA GLN A 223 10.57 -5.55 10.22
C GLN A 223 11.39 -6.27 9.15
N GLN A 224 12.18 -7.25 9.56
CA GLN A 224 12.96 -8.10 8.68
C GLN A 224 12.46 -9.53 8.83
N ILE A 225 12.04 -10.11 7.72
CA ILE A 225 11.58 -11.49 7.65
C ILE A 225 12.60 -12.22 6.80
N GLY A 226 13.31 -13.19 7.38
CA GLY A 226 14.30 -14.00 6.68
C GLY A 226 13.69 -14.94 5.65
N ALA A 227 14.51 -15.78 5.04
CA ALA A 227 14.05 -16.81 4.12
C ALA A 227 13.31 -17.92 4.88
N LEU A 228 11.97 -17.90 4.84
CA LEU A 228 11.12 -18.85 5.54
C LEU A 228 10.62 -19.97 4.59
N GLU A 229 11.53 -20.64 3.89
CA GLU A 229 11.19 -21.60 2.82
C GLU A 229 10.32 -22.78 3.29
N THR A 230 10.48 -23.19 4.54
CA THR A 230 9.72 -24.32 5.12
C THR A 230 8.49 -23.89 5.90
N VAL A 231 8.20 -22.58 5.95
CA VAL A 231 7.04 -22.03 6.64
C VAL A 231 6.00 -21.56 5.63
N PHE A 232 4.77 -22.03 5.80
CA PHE A 232 3.61 -21.58 5.05
C PHE A 232 2.64 -20.85 5.99
N PHE A 233 2.28 -19.62 5.64
CA PHE A 233 1.29 -18.85 6.39
C PHE A 233 -0.07 -18.93 5.70
N GLU A 234 -1.09 -19.46 6.35
CA GLU A 234 -2.47 -19.35 5.83
C GLU A 234 -2.85 -17.85 5.71
N SER A 235 -2.51 -17.05 6.71
CA SER A 235 -2.61 -15.59 6.67
C SER A 235 -1.38 -14.93 7.29
N ILE A 236 -0.86 -13.90 6.63
CA ILE A 236 0.17 -13.01 7.19
C ILE A 236 -0.22 -11.55 7.02
N THR A 237 -0.22 -10.79 8.12
CA THR A 237 -0.45 -9.34 8.12
C THR A 237 0.71 -8.60 8.78
N LEU A 238 1.45 -7.82 8.00
CA LEU A 238 2.54 -6.97 8.49
C LEU A 238 2.09 -5.51 8.47
N HIS A 239 2.08 -4.86 9.64
CA HIS A 239 1.73 -3.45 9.74
C HIS A 239 2.86 -2.63 10.36
N GLY A 240 3.31 -1.62 9.63
CA GLY A 240 4.29 -0.62 10.02
C GLY A 240 3.80 0.79 9.69
N ALA A 241 4.60 1.81 10.05
CA ALA A 241 4.30 3.19 9.69
C ALA A 241 5.52 3.98 9.25
N MET A 242 6.56 4.07 10.09
CA MET A 242 7.71 4.94 9.86
C MET A 242 8.99 4.22 9.47
N MET A 243 9.03 2.90 9.63
CA MET A 243 10.21 2.08 9.43
C MET A 243 9.93 1.03 8.35
N PRO A 244 10.97 0.58 7.61
CA PRO A 244 10.80 -0.32 6.47
C PRO A 244 10.36 -1.73 6.85
N ILE A 245 9.78 -2.41 5.88
CA ILE A 245 9.46 -3.85 5.94
C ILE A 245 10.26 -4.53 4.83
N TYR A 246 11.17 -5.42 5.23
CA TYR A 246 12.03 -6.22 4.38
C TYR A 246 11.66 -7.69 4.50
N VAL A 247 11.38 -8.34 3.37
CA VAL A 247 11.01 -9.76 3.31
C VAL A 247 11.96 -10.49 2.38
N GLU A 248 12.88 -11.28 2.93
CA GLU A 248 13.79 -12.08 2.11
C GLU A 248 13.01 -13.13 1.31
N SER A 249 12.13 -13.92 1.94
CA SER A 249 11.18 -14.78 1.23
C SER A 249 10.08 -15.30 2.15
N VAL A 250 8.81 -15.18 1.73
CA VAL A 250 7.67 -15.73 2.47
C VAL A 250 6.67 -16.43 1.54
N SER A 251 6.12 -17.55 2.00
CA SER A 251 5.02 -18.26 1.33
C SER A 251 3.73 -18.16 2.14
N THR A 252 2.64 -17.77 1.49
CA THR A 252 1.35 -17.58 2.16
C THR A 252 0.15 -17.91 1.27
N ALA A 253 -1.03 -18.15 1.85
CA ALA A 253 -2.28 -18.10 1.09
C ALA A 253 -2.77 -16.65 0.95
N VAL A 254 -2.85 -15.91 2.06
CA VAL A 254 -3.32 -14.52 2.09
C VAL A 254 -2.29 -13.62 2.77
N GLY A 255 -1.64 -12.76 1.99
CA GLY A 255 -0.67 -11.78 2.48
C GLY A 255 -1.23 -10.36 2.52
N LYS A 256 -0.90 -9.61 3.57
CA LYS A 256 -1.22 -8.19 3.69
C LYS A 256 -0.07 -7.41 4.31
N VAL A 257 0.54 -6.50 3.57
CA VAL A 257 1.66 -5.68 4.06
C VAL A 257 1.30 -4.22 3.93
N LYS A 258 1.25 -3.53 5.06
CA LYS A 258 0.87 -2.12 5.12
C LYS A 258 1.94 -1.30 5.82
N ASN A 259 2.37 -0.25 5.15
CA ASN A 259 3.26 0.77 5.70
C ASN A 259 2.67 2.16 5.43
N ALA A 260 3.22 3.22 6.04
CA ALA A 260 2.79 4.59 5.75
C ALA A 260 3.87 5.35 4.98
N ASN A 261 5.05 5.47 5.57
CA ASN A 261 6.11 6.37 5.14
C ASN A 261 7.45 5.68 4.93
N SER A 262 7.44 4.35 4.84
CA SER A 262 8.64 3.57 4.57
C SER A 262 8.40 2.50 3.52
N PRO A 263 9.46 2.05 2.84
CA PRO A 263 9.34 1.13 1.74
C PRO A 263 8.89 -0.25 2.21
N ILE A 264 8.30 -0.97 1.26
CA ILE A 264 8.03 -2.41 1.34
C ILE A 264 8.90 -3.07 0.29
N GLU A 265 9.80 -3.95 0.72
CA GLU A 265 10.74 -4.62 -0.17
C GLU A 265 10.76 -6.11 0.13
N GLY A 266 10.82 -6.96 -0.90
CA GLY A 266 11.00 -8.39 -0.67
C GLY A 266 10.37 -9.35 -1.67
N ASN A 267 10.42 -10.63 -1.33
CA ASN A 267 9.92 -11.73 -2.15
C ASN A 267 8.69 -12.39 -1.51
N PHE A 268 7.59 -12.47 -2.24
CA PHE A 268 6.32 -12.99 -1.76
C PHE A 268 5.78 -14.06 -2.69
N ASN A 269 5.46 -15.23 -2.14
CA ASN A 269 4.75 -16.29 -2.83
C ASN A 269 3.34 -16.40 -2.25
N THR A 270 2.32 -16.22 -3.08
CA THR A 270 0.92 -16.32 -2.64
C THR A 270 0.11 -17.33 -3.46
N SER A 271 -0.74 -18.10 -2.80
CA SER A 271 -1.68 -19.01 -3.47
C SER A 271 -3.10 -18.43 -3.64
N THR A 272 -3.44 -17.35 -2.94
CA THR A 272 -4.78 -16.73 -3.02
C THR A 272 -4.71 -15.23 -3.28
N SER A 273 -4.17 -14.44 -2.34
CA SER A 273 -4.09 -12.98 -2.53
C SER A 273 -2.91 -12.33 -1.80
N LEU A 274 -2.47 -11.18 -2.30
CA LEU A 274 -1.45 -10.34 -1.69
C LEU A 274 -1.84 -8.85 -1.81
N ASP A 275 -2.00 -8.16 -0.69
CA ASP A 275 -2.28 -6.70 -0.60
C ASP A 275 -1.05 -5.97 -0.05
N LEU A 276 -0.38 -5.18 -0.89
CA LEU A 276 0.77 -4.35 -0.53
C LEU A 276 0.39 -2.88 -0.62
N ALA A 277 0.44 -2.17 0.49
CA ALA A 277 0.06 -0.75 0.52
C ALA A 277 1.03 0.12 1.32
N THR A 278 1.42 1.25 0.74
CA THR A 278 2.14 2.33 1.44
C THR A 278 1.54 3.69 1.09
N ALA A 279 1.82 4.76 1.84
CA ALA A 279 1.36 6.09 1.46
C ALA A 279 2.41 6.84 0.65
N ASN A 280 3.66 6.82 1.10
CA ASN A 280 4.66 7.77 0.61
C ASN A 280 5.96 7.15 0.09
N SER A 281 6.10 5.83 0.14
CA SER A 281 7.36 5.16 -0.19
C SER A 281 7.20 4.14 -1.31
N ALA A 282 8.34 3.61 -1.74
CA ALA A 282 8.39 2.63 -2.81
C ALA A 282 7.84 1.27 -2.37
N ILE A 283 7.28 0.55 -3.33
CA ILE A 283 7.06 -0.90 -3.25
C ILE A 283 8.02 -1.52 -4.26
N ASN A 284 8.95 -2.36 -3.80
CA ASN A 284 9.93 -3.03 -4.65
C ASN A 284 9.96 -4.54 -4.35
N VAL A 285 9.27 -5.34 -5.16
CA VAL A 285 8.97 -6.73 -4.80
C VAL A 285 9.17 -7.72 -5.94
N ILE A 286 9.41 -8.98 -5.59
CA ILE A 286 9.22 -10.11 -6.49
C ILE A 286 8.04 -10.92 -5.98
N VAL A 287 7.09 -11.23 -6.86
CA VAL A 287 5.83 -11.88 -6.50
C VAL A 287 5.64 -13.15 -7.32
N GLY A 288 5.54 -14.31 -6.65
CA GLY A 288 5.07 -15.55 -7.23
C GLY A 288 3.58 -15.73 -6.94
N LEU A 289 2.75 -15.75 -7.98
CA LEU A 289 1.33 -16.09 -7.89
C LEU A 289 1.14 -17.55 -8.27
N PHE A 290 0.63 -18.37 -7.35
CA PHE A 290 0.40 -19.79 -7.55
C PHE A 290 -1.10 -20.07 -7.66
N ASN A 291 -1.54 -20.70 -8.75
CA ASN A 291 -2.95 -20.99 -8.99
C ASN A 291 -3.17 -22.47 -9.34
N ALA A 292 -4.08 -23.14 -8.63
CA ALA A 292 -4.33 -24.58 -8.80
C ALA A 292 -5.25 -24.96 -9.97
N GLY A 293 -5.56 -24.03 -10.89
CA GLY A 293 -6.42 -24.29 -12.06
C GLY A 293 -7.92 -24.23 -11.77
N GLY A 294 -8.33 -23.52 -10.72
CA GLY A 294 -9.73 -23.30 -10.34
C GLY A 294 -10.40 -22.12 -11.04
N GLU A 295 -11.64 -21.83 -10.67
CA GLU A 295 -12.35 -20.64 -11.18
C GLU A 295 -11.84 -19.34 -10.56
N GLU A 296 -11.29 -19.42 -9.34
CA GLU A 296 -10.76 -18.30 -8.57
C GLU A 296 -9.40 -17.85 -9.09
N SER A 297 -9.21 -16.55 -9.19
CA SER A 297 -7.93 -15.94 -9.56
C SER A 297 -7.03 -15.77 -8.35
N THR A 298 -5.74 -16.07 -8.51
CA THR A 298 -4.71 -15.67 -7.55
C THR A 298 -4.34 -14.21 -7.82
N SER A 299 -4.39 -13.35 -6.80
CA SER A 299 -4.34 -11.90 -6.99
C SER A 299 -3.21 -11.19 -6.25
N VAL A 300 -2.73 -10.09 -6.81
CA VAL A 300 -1.87 -9.13 -6.12
C VAL A 300 -2.33 -7.71 -6.37
N SER A 301 -2.39 -6.91 -5.31
CA SER A 301 -2.68 -5.48 -5.34
C SER A 301 -1.53 -4.71 -4.70
N MET A 302 -1.01 -3.72 -5.42
CA MET A 302 0.08 -2.85 -5.00
C MET A 302 -0.39 -1.40 -5.08
N GLU A 303 -0.41 -0.71 -3.96
CA GLU A 303 -0.92 0.65 -3.86
C GLU A 303 0.04 1.58 -3.13
N THR A 304 0.32 2.75 -3.72
CA THR A 304 1.04 3.83 -3.05
C THR A 304 0.55 5.19 -3.47
N ALA A 305 0.46 6.19 -2.58
CA ALA A 305 0.00 7.50 -3.02
C ALA A 305 1.10 8.24 -3.81
N ASN A 306 2.36 8.16 -3.38
CA ASN A 306 3.43 8.99 -3.94
C ASN A 306 4.66 8.20 -4.42
N GLY A 307 4.90 7.00 -3.91
CA GLY A 307 6.11 6.25 -4.24
C GLY A 307 6.01 5.51 -5.58
N PRO A 308 7.15 5.07 -6.12
CA PRO A 308 7.17 4.17 -7.27
C PRO A 308 6.75 2.75 -6.87
N ILE A 309 6.23 2.01 -7.84
CA ILE A 309 6.00 0.56 -7.76
C ILE A 309 6.92 -0.11 -8.76
N SER A 310 7.76 -1.03 -8.29
CA SER A 310 8.63 -1.88 -9.11
C SER A 310 8.36 -3.33 -8.73
N ALA A 311 7.90 -4.15 -9.68
CA ALA A 311 7.60 -5.56 -9.39
C ALA A 311 8.03 -6.51 -10.49
N GLY A 312 8.71 -7.59 -10.08
CA GLY A 312 8.90 -8.80 -10.88
C GLY A 312 7.82 -9.83 -10.55
N ILE A 313 7.07 -10.31 -11.52
CA ILE A 313 5.89 -11.16 -11.30
C ILE A 313 6.06 -12.50 -12.03
N SER A 314 5.78 -13.59 -11.34
CA SER A 314 5.73 -14.95 -11.88
C SER A 314 4.32 -15.53 -11.75
N LEU A 315 3.75 -16.01 -12.85
CA LEU A 315 2.40 -16.58 -12.93
C LEU A 315 2.48 -18.10 -13.04
N ILE A 316 2.31 -18.82 -11.93
CA ILE A 316 2.62 -20.24 -11.84
C ILE A 316 1.34 -21.05 -11.66
N SER A 317 1.04 -21.92 -12.63
CA SER A 317 -0.01 -22.92 -12.48
C SER A 317 0.51 -24.11 -11.67
N THR A 318 -0.21 -24.46 -10.61
CA THR A 318 0.00 -25.67 -9.81
C THR A 318 -0.98 -26.79 -10.16
N ALA A 319 -1.78 -26.61 -11.22
CA ALA A 319 -2.61 -27.66 -11.77
C ALA A 319 -1.75 -28.83 -12.28
N PRO A 320 -2.27 -30.08 -12.38
CA PRO A 320 -1.50 -31.24 -12.82
C PRO A 320 -0.88 -31.12 -14.22
N SER A 321 -1.44 -30.27 -15.08
CA SER A 321 -0.89 -29.98 -16.42
C SER A 321 0.22 -28.95 -16.41
N SER A 322 0.44 -28.24 -15.29
CA SER A 322 1.32 -27.07 -15.18
C SER A 322 1.00 -25.95 -16.19
N THR A 323 -0.22 -25.94 -16.72
CA THR A 323 -0.75 -24.95 -17.67
C THR A 323 -1.99 -24.27 -17.09
N GLY A 324 -2.39 -23.14 -17.69
CA GLY A 324 -3.56 -22.39 -17.26
C GLY A 324 -3.30 -21.50 -16.04
N GLY A 325 -4.33 -21.37 -15.21
CA GLY A 325 -4.35 -20.49 -14.05
C GLY A 325 -4.96 -19.12 -14.37
N LYS A 326 -5.66 -18.54 -13.39
CA LYS A 326 -6.22 -17.19 -13.47
C LYS A 326 -5.49 -16.28 -12.51
N PHE A 327 -5.10 -15.11 -12.99
CA PHE A 327 -4.28 -14.17 -12.25
C PHE A 327 -4.84 -12.75 -12.37
N ASP A 328 -4.86 -12.01 -11.26
CA ASP A 328 -5.30 -10.61 -11.21
C ASP A 328 -4.17 -9.76 -10.60
N VAL A 329 -3.65 -8.80 -11.37
CA VAL A 329 -2.54 -7.93 -10.96
C VAL A 329 -3.02 -6.49 -11.01
N LYS A 330 -2.95 -5.80 -9.87
CA LYS A 330 -3.32 -4.39 -9.73
C LYS A 330 -2.15 -3.58 -9.20
N ALA A 331 -1.80 -2.51 -9.91
CA ALA A 331 -0.80 -1.55 -9.47
C ALA A 331 -1.35 -0.13 -9.59
N ASN A 332 -1.32 0.64 -8.50
CA ASN A 332 -1.87 1.99 -8.48
C ASN A 332 -0.96 2.96 -7.72
N THR A 333 -0.64 4.09 -8.36
CA THR A 333 0.00 5.21 -7.68
C THR A 333 -0.42 6.57 -8.19
N ALA A 334 -0.59 7.57 -7.33
CA ALA A 334 -0.98 8.89 -7.84
C ALA A 334 0.17 9.58 -8.57
N ARG A 335 1.43 9.39 -8.13
CA ARG A 335 2.57 10.16 -8.63
C ARG A 335 3.76 9.33 -9.11
N GLY A 336 3.95 8.15 -8.55
CA GLY A 336 5.12 7.33 -8.83
C GLY A 336 5.11 6.71 -10.23
N LYS A 337 6.29 6.27 -10.66
CA LYS A 337 6.45 5.35 -11.77
C LYS A 337 5.87 3.99 -11.39
N ILE A 338 5.22 3.32 -12.33
CA ILE A 338 4.93 1.89 -12.25
C ILE A 338 5.84 1.16 -13.23
N GLU A 339 6.57 0.17 -12.75
CA GLU A 339 7.41 -0.72 -13.53
C GLU A 339 7.07 -2.17 -13.18
N LEU A 340 6.49 -2.90 -14.13
CA LEU A 340 6.11 -4.31 -13.96
C LEU A 340 6.81 -5.18 -15.00
N GLY A 341 7.43 -6.26 -14.56
CA GLY A 341 8.02 -7.28 -15.42
C GLY A 341 7.43 -8.65 -15.11
N PHE A 342 6.82 -9.29 -16.09
CA PHE A 342 6.36 -10.68 -15.98
C PHE A 342 7.50 -11.61 -16.36
N ILE A 343 8.22 -12.09 -15.35
CA ILE A 343 9.48 -12.83 -15.48
C ILE A 343 9.22 -14.27 -15.93
N ASP A 344 8.14 -14.87 -15.43
CA ASP A 344 7.72 -16.22 -15.77
C ASP A 344 6.18 -16.29 -15.86
N ALA A 345 5.67 -17.15 -16.75
CA ALA A 345 4.23 -17.41 -16.83
C ALA A 345 3.95 -18.75 -17.49
N SER A 346 3.14 -19.58 -16.81
CA SER A 346 2.58 -20.82 -17.36
C SER A 346 1.85 -20.55 -18.69
N VAL A 347 1.96 -21.51 -19.62
CA VAL A 347 1.22 -21.48 -20.89
C VAL A 347 -0.28 -21.51 -20.60
N ASP A 348 -1.08 -20.84 -21.43
CA ASP A 348 -2.54 -20.72 -21.30
C ASP A 348 -3.02 -19.99 -20.04
N SER A 349 -2.15 -19.27 -19.34
CA SER A 349 -2.55 -18.45 -18.19
C SER A 349 -3.44 -17.29 -18.62
N ALA A 350 -4.51 -17.07 -17.84
CA ALA A 350 -5.42 -15.94 -17.97
C ALA A 350 -4.98 -14.84 -17.00
N LEU A 351 -4.59 -13.68 -17.54
CA LEU A 351 -4.11 -12.55 -16.75
C LEU A 351 -5.03 -11.35 -16.94
N ASP A 352 -5.56 -10.82 -15.84
CA ASP A 352 -6.14 -9.48 -15.77
C ASP A 352 -5.13 -8.54 -15.10
N LEU A 353 -4.65 -7.54 -15.82
CA LEU A 353 -3.68 -6.56 -15.36
C LEU A 353 -4.27 -5.16 -15.44
N THR A 354 -4.30 -4.46 -14.32
CA THR A 354 -4.61 -3.03 -14.25
C THR A 354 -3.44 -2.27 -13.64
N ALA A 355 -2.87 -1.31 -14.37
CA ALA A 355 -1.80 -0.44 -13.87
C ALA A 355 -2.08 1.03 -14.13
N HIS A 356 -2.34 1.79 -13.06
CA HIS A 356 -2.82 3.16 -13.15
C HIS A 356 -1.94 4.15 -12.39
N THR A 357 -1.66 5.29 -13.02
CA THR A 357 -1.04 6.44 -12.34
C THR A 357 -1.58 7.77 -12.84
N ALA A 358 -1.53 8.83 -12.02
CA ALA A 358 -1.92 10.14 -12.50
C ALA A 358 -0.75 10.87 -13.17
N MET A 359 0.45 10.81 -12.58
CA MET A 359 1.57 11.63 -13.03
C MET A 359 2.77 10.83 -13.55
N GLY A 360 3.03 9.63 -13.02
CA GLY A 360 4.22 8.87 -13.39
C GLY A 360 4.08 8.09 -14.70
N PRO A 361 5.18 7.60 -15.29
CA PRO A 361 5.12 6.67 -16.40
C PRO A 361 4.67 5.28 -15.93
N VAL A 362 4.11 4.51 -16.87
CA VAL A 362 3.78 3.08 -16.68
C VAL A 362 4.57 2.29 -17.70
N ASP A 363 5.50 1.47 -17.23
CA ASP A 363 6.32 0.57 -18.05
C ASP A 363 5.97 -0.88 -17.69
N VAL A 364 5.45 -1.64 -18.65
CA VAL A 364 5.11 -3.05 -18.46
C VAL A 364 5.82 -3.91 -19.50
N THR A 365 6.48 -4.97 -19.04
CA THR A 365 7.07 -6.01 -19.88
C THR A 365 6.33 -7.32 -19.66
N MET A 366 5.61 -7.77 -20.69
CA MET A 366 4.83 -9.01 -20.64
C MET A 366 5.71 -10.23 -20.90
N HIS A 367 5.31 -11.38 -20.35
CA HIS A 367 5.94 -12.64 -20.68
C HIS A 367 5.53 -13.09 -22.09
N PRO A 368 6.41 -13.74 -22.89
CA PRO A 368 6.10 -14.16 -24.25
C PRO A 368 4.93 -15.13 -24.41
N THR A 369 4.47 -15.77 -23.33
CA THR A 369 3.28 -16.63 -23.34
C THR A 369 1.96 -15.85 -23.25
N TYR A 370 2.01 -14.55 -22.99
CA TYR A 370 0.80 -13.73 -22.87
C TYR A 370 -0.04 -13.72 -24.15
N GLU A 371 -1.33 -13.98 -23.97
CA GLU A 371 -2.39 -13.87 -24.97
C GLU A 371 -3.55 -13.08 -24.37
N GLY A 372 -4.09 -12.13 -25.11
CA GLY A 372 -5.18 -11.31 -24.61
C GLY A 372 -5.35 -9.98 -25.31
N GLU A 373 -6.26 -9.19 -24.75
CA GLU A 373 -6.53 -7.83 -25.17
C GLU A 373 -5.69 -6.86 -24.34
N PHE A 374 -5.24 -5.78 -24.96
CA PHE A 374 -4.57 -4.70 -24.23
C PHE A 374 -5.13 -3.35 -24.61
N LYS A 375 -5.08 -2.42 -23.67
CA LYS A 375 -5.51 -1.04 -23.79
C LYS A 375 -4.52 -0.16 -23.05
N LEU A 376 -3.96 0.78 -23.80
CA LEU A 376 -3.02 1.78 -23.32
C LEU A 376 -3.69 3.14 -23.46
N ALA A 377 -3.77 3.89 -22.38
CA ALA A 377 -4.36 5.21 -22.38
C ALA A 377 -3.44 6.23 -21.68
N THR A 378 -3.17 7.32 -22.37
CA THR A 378 -2.54 8.53 -21.81
C THR A 378 -3.34 9.75 -22.25
N VAL A 379 -3.21 10.89 -21.57
CA VAL A 379 -3.78 12.16 -22.04
C VAL A 379 -2.74 12.97 -22.80
N LEU A 380 -1.49 12.99 -22.34
CA LEU A 380 -0.42 13.85 -22.90
C LEU A 380 0.81 13.09 -23.40
N GLY A 381 0.95 11.80 -23.09
CA GLY A 381 2.09 10.99 -23.49
C GLY A 381 1.93 10.25 -24.83
N ARG A 382 2.84 9.32 -25.08
CA ARG A 382 2.77 8.33 -26.17
C ARG A 382 2.56 6.93 -25.60
N ALA A 383 1.86 6.10 -26.36
CA ALA A 383 1.72 4.68 -26.13
C ALA A 383 2.47 3.94 -27.25
N GLU A 384 3.44 3.11 -26.88
CA GLU A 384 4.33 2.41 -27.83
C GLU A 384 4.38 0.91 -27.50
N PRO A 385 3.89 0.05 -28.40
CA PRO A 385 4.11 -1.40 -28.32
C PRO A 385 5.44 -1.78 -28.97
N GLU A 386 6.24 -2.63 -28.31
CA GLU A 386 7.53 -3.12 -28.82
C GLU A 386 7.49 -4.66 -28.96
N ASP A 387 7.97 -5.20 -30.08
CA ASP A 387 8.16 -6.65 -30.30
C ASP A 387 9.55 -7.04 -29.77
N PRO A 388 9.65 -7.84 -28.69
CA PRO A 388 10.90 -8.08 -27.99
C PRO A 388 11.75 -9.21 -28.59
N LYS A 389 11.27 -10.02 -29.57
CA LYS A 389 12.02 -11.23 -29.98
C LYS A 389 12.45 -11.33 -31.45
N GLY A 390 11.80 -10.69 -32.42
CA GLY A 390 12.28 -10.68 -33.82
C GLY A 390 12.56 -12.08 -34.44
N GLU A 391 11.93 -13.14 -33.91
CA GLU A 391 12.27 -14.55 -34.16
C GLU A 391 11.32 -15.27 -35.14
N ASP A 392 10.62 -14.54 -36.02
CA ASP A 392 9.76 -15.11 -37.09
C ASP A 392 8.67 -16.12 -36.65
N ARG A 393 8.40 -16.25 -35.33
CA ARG A 393 7.17 -16.88 -34.85
C ARG A 393 6.02 -15.94 -35.24
N LYS A 394 5.04 -16.43 -36.02
CA LYS A 394 3.87 -15.62 -36.44
C LYS A 394 2.89 -15.37 -35.30
N ARG A 395 3.34 -14.69 -34.24
CA ARG A 395 2.44 -14.10 -33.23
C ARG A 395 1.62 -13.05 -33.95
N SER A 396 0.30 -13.22 -33.95
CA SER A 396 -0.58 -12.26 -34.58
C SER A 396 -0.84 -11.14 -33.60
N VAL A 397 -0.42 -9.93 -33.95
CA VAL A 397 -0.69 -8.73 -33.17
C VAL A 397 -1.53 -7.79 -34.03
N SER A 398 -2.70 -7.44 -33.53
CA SER A 398 -3.55 -6.41 -34.14
C SER A 398 -3.56 -5.17 -33.27
N PHE A 399 -3.26 -4.03 -33.87
CA PHE A 399 -3.34 -2.72 -33.22
C PHE A 399 -4.49 -1.91 -33.78
N GLU A 400 -5.26 -1.31 -32.89
CA GLU A 400 -6.30 -0.34 -33.20
C GLU A 400 -5.93 0.97 -32.50
N ARG A 401 -5.61 2.00 -33.29
CA ARG A 401 -5.21 3.30 -32.76
C ARG A 401 -6.39 4.26 -32.78
N ALA A 402 -6.96 4.55 -31.61
CA ALA A 402 -8.03 5.52 -31.43
C ALA A 402 -7.45 6.90 -31.06
N GLY A 403 -6.76 7.53 -32.01
CA GLY A 403 -6.12 8.85 -31.82
C GLY A 403 -4.68 8.78 -31.30
N VAL A 404 -4.16 9.91 -30.82
CA VAL A 404 -2.75 9.99 -30.37
C VAL A 404 -2.51 9.24 -29.06
N SER A 405 -3.55 9.16 -28.23
CA SER A 405 -3.41 8.94 -26.78
C SER A 405 -4.06 7.64 -26.30
N ILE A 406 -4.76 6.90 -27.17
CA ILE A 406 -5.34 5.59 -26.88
C ILE A 406 -4.87 4.60 -27.93
N VAL A 407 -4.29 3.50 -27.48
CA VAL A 407 -3.91 2.35 -28.30
C VAL A 407 -4.55 1.13 -27.68
N SER A 408 -5.35 0.42 -28.46
CA SER A 408 -5.87 -0.89 -28.08
C SER A 408 -5.38 -1.94 -29.05
N GLY A 409 -5.41 -3.19 -28.64
CA GLY A 409 -5.03 -4.27 -29.52
C GLY A 409 -5.20 -5.62 -28.88
N ARG A 410 -4.79 -6.63 -29.63
CA ARG A 410 -4.93 -8.02 -29.27
C ARG A 410 -3.70 -8.80 -29.70
N VAL A 411 -3.38 -9.81 -28.91
CA VAL A 411 -2.24 -10.70 -29.10
C VAL A 411 -2.72 -12.13 -28.94
N TRP A 412 -2.41 -12.99 -29.91
CA TRP A 412 -2.78 -14.41 -29.86
C TRP A 412 -1.83 -15.29 -30.68
N TRP A 413 -1.70 -16.54 -30.26
CA TRP A 413 -1.01 -17.61 -30.98
C TRP A 413 -1.97 -18.41 -31.87
N ASP A 414 -3.17 -18.69 -31.38
CA ASP A 414 -4.22 -19.39 -32.11
C ASP A 414 -5.55 -18.60 -32.10
N SER A 415 -6.45 -18.91 -33.04
CA SER A 415 -7.74 -18.20 -33.16
C SER A 415 -8.77 -18.55 -32.09
N GLU A 416 -8.59 -19.67 -31.38
CA GLU A 416 -9.49 -20.19 -30.34
C GLU A 416 -9.17 -19.57 -28.97
N SER A 417 -7.93 -19.17 -28.74
CA SER A 417 -7.38 -18.57 -27.52
C SER A 417 -7.60 -17.06 -27.43
N LYS A 418 -8.53 -16.51 -28.22
CA LYS A 418 -8.85 -15.08 -28.22
C LYS A 418 -9.46 -14.67 -26.88
N GLY A 419 -8.78 -13.77 -26.17
CA GLY A 419 -9.33 -13.06 -25.02
C GLY A 419 -9.14 -13.74 -23.67
N LYS A 420 -8.11 -14.57 -23.49
CA LYS A 420 -7.80 -15.18 -22.20
C LYS A 420 -7.30 -14.19 -21.14
N GLY A 421 -6.82 -13.01 -21.54
CA GLY A 421 -6.36 -11.97 -20.62
C GLY A 421 -6.71 -10.54 -21.06
N THR A 422 -6.61 -9.62 -20.11
CA THR A 422 -6.83 -8.18 -20.28
C THR A 422 -5.70 -7.39 -19.64
N VAL A 423 -5.18 -6.40 -20.37
CA VAL A 423 -4.18 -5.46 -19.87
C VAL A 423 -4.70 -4.03 -20.04
N ASP A 424 -4.99 -3.32 -18.95
CA ASP A 424 -5.38 -1.91 -18.93
C ASP A 424 -4.29 -1.06 -18.26
N LEU A 425 -3.58 -0.29 -19.07
CA LEU A 425 -2.50 0.60 -18.61
C LEU A 425 -2.91 2.04 -18.83
N LYS A 426 -2.90 2.83 -17.76
CA LYS A 426 -3.35 4.22 -17.81
C LYS A 426 -2.44 5.18 -17.07
N THR A 427 -2.13 6.29 -17.73
CA THR A 427 -1.55 7.48 -17.07
C THR A 427 -2.30 8.74 -17.51
N SER A 428 -2.24 9.82 -16.73
CA SER A 428 -2.78 11.10 -17.21
C SER A 428 -1.71 11.93 -17.91
N LEU A 429 -0.53 12.12 -17.29
CA LEU A 429 0.44 13.11 -17.75
C LEU A 429 1.70 12.54 -18.41
N SER A 430 1.98 11.25 -18.25
CA SER A 430 3.25 10.65 -18.71
C SER A 430 3.06 9.64 -19.85
N GLY A 431 4.14 8.97 -20.25
CA GLY A 431 4.11 7.88 -21.24
C GLY A 431 3.60 6.56 -20.66
N VAL A 432 3.08 5.70 -21.55
CA VAL A 432 2.76 4.30 -21.24
C VAL A 432 3.54 3.44 -22.22
N LYS A 433 4.35 2.51 -21.71
CA LYS A 433 5.09 1.55 -22.52
C LYS A 433 4.61 0.13 -22.22
N LEU A 434 4.36 -0.64 -23.27
CA LEU A 434 4.04 -2.06 -23.20
C LEU A 434 4.98 -2.82 -24.13
N ALA A 435 5.84 -3.66 -23.58
CA ALA A 435 6.65 -4.62 -24.35
C ALA A 435 5.97 -6.00 -24.29
N LEU A 436 5.72 -6.62 -25.45
CA LEU A 436 4.80 -7.76 -25.59
C LEU A 436 5.45 -9.12 -25.76
#